data_AF-A0A7W7N4T2-F1
#
_entry.id   AF-A0A7W7N4T2-F1
#
_cell.length_a   1.000
_cell.length_b   1.000
_cell.length_c   1.000
_cell.angle_alpha   90.00
_cell.angle_beta   90.00
_cell.angle_gamma   90.00
#
_symmetry.space_group_name_H-M   'P 1'
#
loop_
_entity.id
_entity.type
_entity.pdbx_description
1 polymer ?
#
loop_
_entity_poly.entity_id
_entity_poly.type
_entity_poly.pdbx_seq_one_letter_code
_entity_poly.pdbx_strand_id
1 'polypeptide(L)'
;MDFPESGAEVSWQVADASVWINLAATGRCAEILAALGAPVAIVDVALRELQRGSSNGHDVLAHIEPLIQSGQIGVATMTPDDEDLFLSLVAGATAETLDDGEAATLAVAVRLKGIALIDERKATAIAKQRFPALDLRSTTEVLFATLPDEETRIGPLADALFLALRDARMRVPTHWQARVVEVLGPERARVCNSLPAHLRTIPIDAADIQFF
;
A
#
# COMPACT_ATOMS: atom_id res chain seq x y z
N MET A 1 18.21 -3.49 -12.14
CA MET A 1 17.61 -3.66 -13.47
C MET A 1 17.31 -2.27 -13.98
N ASP A 2 17.79 -1.90 -15.16
CA ASP A 2 17.41 -0.64 -15.77
C ASP A 2 15.92 -0.70 -16.17
N PHE A 3 15.19 0.40 -15.95
CA PHE A 3 13.80 0.51 -16.41
C PHE A 3 13.79 0.43 -17.93
N PRO A 4 12.86 -0.34 -18.53
CA PRO A 4 12.83 -0.46 -19.97
C PRO A 4 12.59 0.90 -20.63
N GLU A 5 13.38 1.24 -21.64
CA GLU A 5 13.03 2.29 -22.60
C GLU A 5 11.76 1.85 -23.35
N SER A 6 10.73 2.69 -23.25
CA SER A 6 9.40 2.61 -23.86
C SER A 6 9.29 1.69 -25.10
N GLY A 7 8.63 0.54 -24.94
CA GLY A 7 8.31 -0.37 -26.05
C GLY A 7 7.16 -1.36 -25.80
N ALA A 8 6.77 -1.56 -24.54
CA ALA A 8 5.51 -2.18 -24.15
C ALA A 8 4.94 -1.33 -23.00
N GLU A 9 3.63 -1.03 -22.99
CA GLU A 9 2.94 -0.32 -21.90
C GLU A 9 2.93 -1.17 -20.63
N VAL A 10 4.09 -1.34 -20.02
CA VAL A 10 4.23 -1.97 -18.73
C VAL A 10 4.01 -0.88 -17.69
N SER A 11 2.80 -0.82 -17.16
CA SER A 11 2.45 0.13 -16.12
C SER A 11 3.04 -0.34 -14.79
N TRP A 12 4.13 0.29 -14.36
CA TRP A 12 4.78 0.00 -13.09
C TRP A 12 3.88 0.41 -11.92
N GLN A 13 3.88 -0.40 -10.86
CA GLN A 13 3.28 0.00 -9.58
C GLN A 13 4.41 0.41 -8.64
N VAL A 14 4.44 1.67 -8.24
CA VAL A 14 5.49 2.24 -7.39
C VAL A 14 4.93 2.37 -5.98
N ALA A 15 5.52 1.64 -5.04
CA ALA A 15 4.99 1.52 -3.68
C ALA A 15 5.84 2.24 -2.65
N ASP A 16 5.16 3.03 -1.82
CA ASP A 16 5.73 3.65 -0.63
C ASP A 16 6.11 2.61 0.44
N ALA A 17 7.00 2.99 1.38
CA ALA A 17 7.43 2.17 2.50
C ALA A 17 6.26 1.61 3.33
N SER A 18 5.21 2.40 3.56
CA SER A 18 4.04 1.96 4.33
C SER A 18 3.29 0.80 3.68
N VAL A 19 3.23 0.77 2.34
CA VAL A 19 2.64 -0.33 1.57
C VAL A 19 3.46 -1.60 1.75
N TRP A 20 4.78 -1.53 1.69
CA TRP A 20 5.65 -2.69 1.93
C TRP A 20 5.51 -3.24 3.34
N ILE A 21 5.39 -2.38 4.35
CA ILE A 21 5.13 -2.77 5.73
C ILE A 21 3.80 -3.53 5.83
N ASN A 22 2.74 -3.01 5.20
CA ASN A 22 1.42 -3.64 5.21
C ASN A 22 1.42 -4.99 4.46
N LEU A 23 2.03 -5.07 3.28
CA LEU A 23 2.14 -6.30 2.49
C LEU A 23 2.99 -7.37 3.19
N ALA A 24 4.11 -6.99 3.81
CA ALA A 24 4.94 -7.92 4.57
C ALA A 24 4.18 -8.52 5.76
N ALA A 25 3.42 -7.69 6.50
CA ALA A 25 2.63 -8.15 7.64
C ALA A 25 1.57 -9.20 7.26
N THR A 26 1.10 -9.24 6.01
CA THR A 26 0.17 -10.29 5.55
C THR A 26 0.80 -11.69 5.51
N GLY A 27 2.13 -11.78 5.46
CA GLY A 27 2.85 -13.03 5.17
C GLY A 27 2.66 -13.56 3.74
N ARG A 28 1.99 -12.80 2.86
CA ARG A 28 1.59 -13.20 1.49
C ARG A 28 2.14 -12.30 0.40
N CYS A 29 3.20 -11.53 0.69
CA CYS A 29 3.77 -10.54 -0.24
C CYS A 29 4.05 -11.13 -1.64
N ALA A 30 4.73 -12.27 -1.72
CA ALA A 30 5.05 -12.93 -2.99
C ALA A 30 3.80 -13.33 -3.81
N GLU A 31 2.77 -13.85 -3.14
CA GLU A 31 1.48 -14.26 -3.73
C GLU A 31 0.74 -13.04 -4.29
N ILE A 32 0.63 -11.98 -3.49
CA ILE A 32 -0.03 -10.73 -3.85
C ILE A 32 0.65 -10.10 -5.07
N LEU A 33 1.98 -9.98 -5.05
CA LEU A 33 2.74 -9.39 -6.15
C LEU A 33 2.61 -10.22 -7.45
N ALA A 34 2.58 -11.56 -7.35
CA ALA A 34 2.38 -12.42 -8.51
C ALA A 34 0.98 -12.24 -9.11
N ALA A 35 -0.04 -12.09 -8.26
CA ALA A 35 -1.43 -11.89 -8.68
C ALA A 35 -1.69 -10.50 -9.31
N LEU A 36 -0.89 -9.48 -8.98
CA LEU A 36 -0.99 -8.16 -9.61
C LEU A 36 -0.71 -8.19 -11.12
N GLY A 37 0.06 -9.16 -11.61
CA GLY A 37 0.35 -9.33 -13.04
C GLY A 37 1.12 -8.16 -13.68
N ALA A 38 1.70 -7.27 -12.87
CA ALA A 38 2.43 -6.08 -13.28
C ALA A 38 3.69 -5.92 -12.42
N PRO A 39 4.76 -5.31 -12.94
CA PRO A 39 5.96 -5.13 -12.15
C PRO A 39 5.73 -4.08 -11.07
N VAL A 40 6.30 -4.35 -9.90
CA VAL A 40 6.20 -3.49 -8.73
C VAL A 40 7.59 -3.00 -8.37
N ALA A 41 7.70 -1.74 -8.01
CA ALA A 41 8.95 -1.12 -7.60
C ALA A 41 8.84 -0.45 -6.23
N ILE A 42 9.92 -0.53 -5.47
CA ILE A 42 10.18 0.33 -4.32
C ILE A 42 11.15 1.44 -4.74
N VAL A 43 10.91 2.68 -4.32
CA VAL A 43 11.86 3.78 -4.55
C VAL A 43 13.03 3.67 -3.56
N ASP A 44 14.24 3.98 -4.00
CA ASP A 44 15.47 3.85 -3.20
C ASP A 44 15.42 4.66 -1.89
N VAL A 45 14.71 5.79 -1.88
CA VAL A 45 14.46 6.60 -0.68
C VAL A 45 13.64 5.79 0.33
N ALA A 46 12.48 5.25 -0.07
CA ALA A 46 11.63 4.40 0.76
C ALA A 46 12.35 3.12 1.22
N LEU A 47 13.16 2.50 0.34
CA LEU A 47 13.97 1.32 0.71
C LEU A 47 14.98 1.66 1.82
N ARG A 48 15.64 2.82 1.74
CA ARG A 48 16.57 3.29 2.77
C ARG A 48 15.87 3.61 4.10
N GLU A 49 14.63 4.07 4.06
CA GLU A 49 13.83 4.28 5.28
C GLU A 49 13.52 2.95 5.97
N LEU A 50 13.11 1.92 5.21
CA LEU A 50 12.89 0.57 5.75
C LEU A 50 14.17 0.00 6.39
N GLN A 51 15.33 0.22 5.76
CA GLN A 51 16.62 -0.20 6.30
C GLN A 51 17.02 0.52 7.60
N ARG A 52 16.56 1.76 7.81
CA ARG A 52 16.85 2.54 9.01
C ARG A 52 15.87 2.27 10.16
N GLY A 53 14.65 1.82 9.87
CA GLY A 53 13.62 1.50 10.84
C GLY A 53 13.94 0.25 11.67
N SER A 54 14.69 0.40 12.76
CA SER A 54 15.02 -0.70 13.68
C SER A 54 13.76 -1.27 14.38
N SER A 55 13.66 -2.61 14.43
CA SER A 55 12.52 -3.49 14.78
C SER A 55 11.58 -3.86 13.62
N ASN A 56 10.64 -3.00 13.22
CA ASN A 56 9.67 -3.35 12.15
C ASN A 56 10.31 -3.46 10.74
N GLY A 57 11.37 -2.70 10.46
CA GLY A 57 12.02 -2.72 9.15
C GLY A 57 12.79 -4.01 8.86
N HIS A 58 13.34 -4.67 9.91
CA HIS A 58 14.08 -5.91 9.73
C HIS A 58 13.17 -7.07 9.28
N ASP A 59 11.98 -7.17 9.88
CA ASP A 59 10.99 -8.16 9.48
C ASP A 59 10.49 -7.89 8.06
N VAL A 60 10.24 -6.62 7.70
CA VAL A 60 9.83 -6.25 6.33
C VAL A 60 10.90 -6.59 5.30
N LEU A 61 12.17 -6.25 5.57
CA LEU A 61 13.29 -6.56 4.68
C LEU A 61 13.47 -8.05 4.47
N ALA A 62 13.29 -8.88 5.51
CA ALA A 62 13.32 -10.33 5.38
C ALA A 62 12.28 -10.87 4.39
N HIS A 63 11.14 -10.18 4.24
CA HIS A 63 10.11 -10.52 3.26
C HIS A 63 10.39 -9.98 1.85
N ILE A 64 10.97 -8.78 1.71
CA ILE A 64 11.12 -8.11 0.40
C ILE A 64 12.49 -8.30 -0.26
N GLU A 65 13.58 -8.49 0.48
CA GLU A 65 14.92 -8.70 -0.10
C GLU A 65 15.00 -9.91 -1.04
N PRO A 66 14.44 -11.09 -0.71
CA PRO A 66 14.42 -12.21 -1.64
C PRO A 66 13.65 -11.90 -2.94
N LEU A 67 12.61 -11.07 -2.84
CA LEU A 67 11.78 -10.65 -3.97
C LEU A 67 12.50 -9.60 -4.85
N ILE A 68 13.33 -8.75 -4.25
CA ILE A 68 14.25 -7.86 -4.97
C ILE A 68 15.33 -8.68 -5.68
N GLN A 69 15.95 -9.64 -4.98
CA GLN A 69 17.02 -10.47 -5.54
C GLN A 69 16.54 -11.36 -6.70
N SER A 70 15.31 -11.86 -6.63
CA SER A 70 14.69 -12.63 -7.70
C SER A 70 14.13 -11.77 -8.84
N GLY A 71 14.14 -10.44 -8.69
CA GLY A 71 13.66 -9.50 -9.70
C GLY A 71 12.14 -9.31 -9.73
N GLN A 72 11.40 -9.87 -8.77
CA GLN A 72 9.96 -9.67 -8.62
C GLN A 72 9.62 -8.26 -8.12
N ILE A 73 10.54 -7.62 -7.38
CA ILE A 73 10.49 -6.21 -7.00
C ILE A 73 11.64 -5.47 -7.67
N GLY A 74 11.32 -4.41 -8.41
CA GLY A 74 12.31 -3.44 -8.90
C GLY A 74 12.71 -2.43 -7.82
N VAL A 75 13.95 -1.95 -7.89
CA VAL A 75 14.37 -0.77 -7.10
C VAL A 75 14.46 0.42 -8.05
N ALA A 76 13.59 1.39 -7.86
CA ALA A 76 13.59 2.63 -8.62
C ALA A 76 14.50 3.66 -7.97
N THR A 77 15.45 4.22 -8.73
CA THR A 77 16.24 5.36 -8.27
C THR A 77 15.64 6.63 -8.82
N MET A 78 15.56 7.67 -7.99
CA MET A 78 15.25 9.00 -8.49
C MET A 78 16.35 9.48 -9.45
N THR A 79 15.92 10.06 -10.55
CA THR A 79 16.77 10.63 -11.59
C THR A 79 16.72 12.16 -11.53
N PRO A 80 17.63 12.88 -12.21
CA PRO A 80 17.52 14.34 -12.30
C PRO A 80 16.16 14.82 -12.83
N ASP A 81 15.48 14.03 -13.66
CA ASP A 81 14.14 14.35 -14.18
C ASP A 81 13.04 14.32 -13.09
N ASP A 82 13.32 13.68 -11.95
CA ASP A 82 12.40 13.61 -10.80
C ASP A 82 12.58 14.79 -9.84
N GLU A 83 13.70 15.51 -9.91
CA GLU A 83 14.16 16.44 -8.86
C GLU A 83 13.24 17.65 -8.66
N ASP A 84 12.86 18.32 -9.76
CA ASP A 84 11.95 19.47 -9.69
C ASP A 84 10.59 19.09 -9.09
N LEU A 85 10.08 17.93 -9.49
CA LEU A 85 8.81 17.41 -9.00
C LEU A 85 8.90 17.03 -7.53
N PHE A 86 9.93 16.28 -7.14
CA PHE A 86 10.23 15.92 -5.77
C PHE A 86 10.33 17.15 -4.87
N LEU A 87 11.16 18.14 -5.25
CA LEU A 87 11.33 19.38 -4.49
C LEU A 87 10.02 20.13 -4.31
N SER A 88 9.19 20.17 -5.35
CA SER A 88 7.87 20.80 -5.26
C SER A 88 6.89 20.09 -4.34
N LEU A 89 7.14 18.82 -3.97
CA LEU A 89 6.31 18.01 -3.07
C LEU A 89 6.81 18.06 -1.62
N VAL A 90 8.09 18.31 -1.39
CA VAL A 90 8.68 18.39 -0.04
C VAL A 90 8.87 19.82 0.46
N ALA A 91 8.91 20.81 -0.43
CA ALA A 91 9.07 22.23 -0.09
C ALA A 91 7.73 22.99 -0.07
N GLY A 92 7.47 23.76 0.98
CA GLY A 92 6.24 24.55 1.11
C GLY A 92 5.71 24.63 2.54
N ALA A 93 4.45 25.04 2.67
CA ALA A 93 3.75 24.99 3.95
C ALA A 93 3.51 23.52 4.37
N THR A 94 3.63 23.20 5.67
CA THR A 94 3.52 21.82 6.17
C THR A 94 2.24 21.06 5.77
N ALA A 95 1.16 21.79 5.49
CA ALA A 95 -0.10 21.21 5.02
C ALA A 95 -0.04 20.72 3.55
N GLU A 96 0.93 21.21 2.78
CA GLU A 96 1.11 20.97 1.35
C GLU A 96 2.39 20.18 1.05
N THR A 97 3.18 19.84 2.07
CA THR A 97 4.41 19.05 1.92
C THR A 97 4.22 17.60 2.34
N LEU A 98 4.96 16.71 1.69
CA LEU A 98 5.06 15.28 1.97
C LEU A 98 6.38 14.97 2.67
N ASP A 99 6.47 13.76 3.22
CA ASP A 99 7.78 13.22 3.57
C ASP A 99 8.56 12.78 2.31
N ASP A 100 9.85 12.52 2.49
CA ASP A 100 10.74 12.21 1.37
C ASP A 100 10.34 10.90 0.66
N GLY A 101 9.87 9.89 1.41
CA GLY A 101 9.44 8.59 0.87
C GLY A 101 8.18 8.70 -0.01
N GLU A 102 7.15 9.38 0.48
CA GLU A 102 5.90 9.64 -0.24
C GLU A 102 6.15 10.50 -1.48
N ALA A 103 6.94 11.58 -1.34
CA ALA A 103 7.28 12.47 -2.45
C ALA A 103 8.06 11.75 -3.55
N ALA A 104 9.06 10.95 -3.18
CA ALA A 104 9.85 10.17 -4.12
C ALA A 104 9.01 9.11 -4.84
N THR A 105 8.10 8.44 -4.11
CA THR A 105 7.14 7.48 -4.68
C THR A 105 6.27 8.13 -5.75
N LEU A 106 5.68 9.29 -5.45
CA LEU A 106 4.85 10.02 -6.41
C LEU A 106 5.65 10.51 -7.62
N ALA A 107 6.84 11.08 -7.41
CA ALA A 107 7.66 11.60 -8.48
C ALA A 107 8.01 10.50 -9.51
N VAL A 108 8.47 9.35 -9.01
CA VAL A 108 8.80 8.18 -9.83
C VAL A 108 7.55 7.61 -10.53
N ALA A 109 6.42 7.49 -9.82
CA ALA A 109 5.18 6.98 -10.41
C ALA A 109 4.69 7.86 -11.57
N VAL A 110 4.78 9.19 -11.42
CA VAL A 110 4.44 10.16 -12.48
C VAL A 110 5.37 10.01 -13.68
N ARG A 111 6.68 9.94 -13.46
CA ARG A 111 7.67 9.77 -14.55
C ARG A 111 7.44 8.47 -15.32
N LEU A 112 7.16 7.38 -14.61
CA LEU A 112 6.90 6.07 -15.21
C LEU A 112 5.50 5.95 -15.84
N LYS A 113 4.63 6.97 -15.69
CA LYS A 113 3.21 6.91 -16.05
C LYS A 113 2.54 5.64 -15.49
N GLY A 114 2.92 5.32 -14.25
CA GLY A 114 2.52 4.11 -13.54
C GLY A 114 1.35 4.35 -12.59
N ILE A 115 1.26 3.46 -11.60
CA ILE A 115 0.33 3.52 -10.48
C ILE A 115 1.14 3.81 -9.22
N ALA A 116 0.73 4.77 -8.40
CA ALA A 116 1.33 4.94 -7.07
C ALA A 116 0.53 4.15 -6.03
N LEU A 117 1.22 3.30 -5.27
CA LEU A 117 0.65 2.58 -4.13
C LEU A 117 0.98 3.35 -2.85
N ILE A 118 -0.03 3.97 -2.25
CA ILE A 118 0.11 4.86 -1.08
C ILE A 118 -1.09 4.68 -0.14
N ASP A 119 -0.81 4.55 1.16
CA ASP A 119 -1.87 4.46 2.19
C ASP A 119 -2.10 5.79 2.93
N GLU A 120 -1.18 6.74 2.89
CA GLU A 120 -1.28 7.99 3.65
C GLU A 120 -2.29 8.99 3.02
N ARG A 121 -3.06 9.67 3.88
CA ARG A 121 -4.19 10.51 3.49
C ARG A 121 -3.79 11.79 2.79
N LYS A 122 -2.84 12.52 3.37
CA LYS A 122 -2.33 13.78 2.86
C LYS A 122 -1.61 13.56 1.53
N ALA A 123 -0.75 12.54 1.41
CA ALA A 123 -0.13 12.10 0.17
C ALA A 123 -1.17 11.78 -0.89
N THR A 124 -2.18 10.96 -0.57
CA THR A 124 -3.29 10.67 -1.49
C THR A 124 -4.04 11.93 -1.92
N ALA A 125 -4.34 12.84 -0.98
CA ALA A 125 -5.07 14.08 -1.29
C ALA A 125 -4.28 15.02 -2.20
N ILE A 126 -3.00 15.23 -1.89
CA ILE A 126 -2.09 16.05 -2.69
C ILE A 126 -1.90 15.44 -4.08
N ALA A 127 -1.72 14.12 -4.17
CA ALA A 127 -1.59 13.43 -5.45
C ALA A 127 -2.85 13.58 -6.31
N LYS A 128 -4.05 13.39 -5.75
CA LYS A 128 -5.31 13.59 -6.49
C LYS A 128 -5.50 15.02 -6.98
N GLN A 129 -5.06 16.00 -6.20
CA GLN A 129 -5.14 17.41 -6.57
C GLN A 129 -4.14 17.80 -7.67
N ARG A 130 -2.89 17.35 -7.54
CA ARG A 130 -1.77 17.78 -8.40
C ARG A 130 -1.60 16.91 -9.64
N PHE A 131 -1.95 15.63 -9.55
CA PHE A 131 -1.76 14.63 -10.60
C PHE A 131 -3.08 13.87 -10.86
N PRO A 132 -4.13 14.54 -11.37
CA PRO A 132 -5.44 13.92 -11.54
C PRO A 132 -5.47 12.75 -12.53
N ALA A 133 -4.43 12.59 -13.36
CA ALA A 133 -4.27 11.48 -14.28
C ALA A 133 -3.47 10.29 -13.70
N LEU A 134 -2.86 10.44 -12.53
CA LEU A 134 -2.10 9.37 -11.86
C LEU A 134 -3.08 8.40 -11.19
N ASP A 135 -2.97 7.11 -11.51
CA ASP A 135 -3.72 6.07 -10.78
C ASP A 135 -3.10 5.90 -9.39
N LEU A 136 -3.96 5.87 -8.38
CA LEU A 136 -3.58 5.76 -6.97
C LEU A 136 -4.33 4.58 -6.37
N ARG A 137 -3.61 3.67 -5.74
CA ARG A 137 -4.21 2.54 -5.03
C ARG A 137 -3.68 2.44 -3.62
N SER A 138 -4.55 2.12 -2.69
CA SER A 138 -4.18 1.75 -1.32
C SER A 138 -3.81 0.28 -1.22
N THR A 139 -3.14 -0.12 -0.14
CA THR A 139 -2.93 -1.54 0.16
C THR A 139 -4.25 -2.28 0.29
N THR A 140 -5.30 -1.61 0.81
CA THR A 140 -6.64 -2.20 0.88
C THR A 140 -7.13 -2.64 -0.51
N GLU A 141 -7.03 -1.77 -1.50
CA GLU A 141 -7.43 -2.07 -2.88
C GLU A 141 -6.58 -3.20 -3.49
N VAL A 142 -5.28 -3.21 -3.23
CA VAL A 142 -4.37 -4.28 -3.67
C VAL A 142 -4.81 -5.63 -3.10
N LEU A 143 -5.13 -5.71 -1.80
CA LEU A 143 -5.55 -6.96 -1.17
C LEU A 143 -6.86 -7.48 -1.79
N PHE A 144 -7.87 -6.63 -1.95
CA PHE A 144 -9.13 -7.01 -2.61
C PHE A 144 -8.97 -7.41 -4.08
N ALA A 145 -8.01 -6.80 -4.80
CA ALA A 145 -7.78 -7.13 -6.20
C ALA A 145 -7.03 -8.45 -6.42
N THR A 146 -6.26 -8.90 -5.42
CA THR A 146 -5.28 -9.99 -5.57
C THR A 146 -5.64 -11.26 -4.82
N LEU A 147 -6.37 -11.16 -3.72
CA LEU A 147 -6.72 -12.29 -2.87
C LEU A 147 -8.19 -12.67 -3.04
N PRO A 148 -8.53 -13.97 -3.04
CA PRO A 148 -9.90 -14.41 -3.16
C PRO A 148 -10.73 -13.95 -1.95
N ASP A 149 -11.85 -13.31 -2.28
CA ASP A 149 -12.88 -12.89 -1.33
C ASP A 149 -13.87 -14.04 -1.16
N GLU A 150 -13.59 -14.91 -0.20
CA GLU A 150 -14.43 -16.05 0.13
C GLU A 150 -15.61 -15.60 1.01
N GLU A 151 -16.77 -16.24 0.91
CA GLU A 151 -17.95 -15.95 1.75
C GLU A 151 -17.75 -16.32 3.25
N THR A 152 -16.51 -16.59 3.64
CA THR A 152 -16.09 -16.97 4.98
C THR A 152 -15.27 -15.86 5.62
N ARG A 153 -15.48 -15.62 6.92
CA ARG A 153 -14.71 -14.65 7.72
C ARG A 153 -13.27 -15.13 8.04
N ILE A 154 -12.87 -16.23 7.42
CA ILE A 154 -11.58 -16.90 7.51
C ILE A 154 -11.26 -17.33 6.08
N GLY A 155 -10.11 -16.91 5.57
CA GLY A 155 -9.74 -17.08 4.17
C GLY A 155 -8.58 -16.16 3.81
N PRO A 156 -7.98 -16.29 2.62
CA PRO A 156 -6.77 -15.57 2.27
C PRO A 156 -6.89 -14.05 2.42
N LEU A 157 -7.97 -13.45 1.92
CA LEU A 157 -8.24 -12.02 2.05
C LEU A 157 -8.50 -11.61 3.51
N ALA A 158 -9.35 -12.34 4.23
CA ALA A 158 -9.70 -12.03 5.61
C ALA A 158 -8.50 -12.12 6.55
N ASP A 159 -7.62 -13.10 6.36
CA ASP A 159 -6.39 -13.26 7.13
C ASP A 159 -5.38 -12.16 6.81
N ALA A 160 -5.19 -11.84 5.53
CA ALA A 160 -4.28 -10.78 5.11
C ALA A 160 -4.72 -9.40 5.64
N LEU A 161 -6.00 -9.05 5.50
CA LEU A 161 -6.57 -7.83 6.07
C LEU A 161 -6.36 -7.80 7.58
N PHE A 162 -6.65 -8.89 8.27
CA PHE A 162 -6.53 -8.95 9.73
C PHE A 162 -5.09 -8.68 10.19
N LEU A 163 -4.11 -9.35 9.59
CA LEU A 163 -2.70 -9.19 9.95
C LEU A 163 -2.19 -7.77 9.61
N ALA A 164 -2.48 -7.26 8.41
CA ALA A 164 -2.08 -5.91 8.03
C ALA A 164 -2.66 -4.83 8.96
N LEU A 165 -3.92 -4.97 9.36
CA LEU A 165 -4.57 -4.02 10.28
C LEU A 165 -4.06 -4.14 11.72
N ARG A 166 -3.86 -5.36 12.21
CA ARG A 166 -3.45 -5.63 13.59
C ARG A 166 -1.98 -5.30 13.82
N ASP A 167 -1.11 -5.77 12.92
CA ASP A 167 0.34 -5.80 13.15
C ASP A 167 1.04 -4.62 12.46
N ALA A 168 0.61 -4.23 11.27
CA ALA A 168 1.16 -3.09 10.53
C ALA A 168 0.39 -1.78 10.71
N ARG A 169 -0.77 -1.83 11.39
CA ARG A 169 -1.68 -0.67 11.56
C ARG A 169 -2.12 -0.07 10.22
N MET A 170 -2.28 -0.93 9.20
CA MET A 170 -2.73 -0.54 7.86
C MET A 170 -3.93 0.41 7.95
N ARG A 171 -3.87 1.49 7.17
CA ARG A 171 -4.97 2.44 7.07
C ARG A 171 -6.00 1.95 6.05
N VAL A 172 -7.29 2.11 6.39
CA VAL A 172 -8.39 1.77 5.48
C VAL A 172 -9.06 3.05 4.96
N PRO A 173 -9.07 3.28 3.64
CA PRO A 173 -9.85 4.37 3.04
C PRO A 173 -11.32 4.28 3.44
N THR A 174 -11.97 5.43 3.69
CA THR A 174 -13.33 5.48 4.25
C THR A 174 -14.35 4.64 3.47
N HIS A 175 -14.26 4.62 2.15
CA HIS A 175 -15.18 3.86 1.29
C HIS A 175 -14.99 2.34 1.37
N TRP A 176 -13.83 1.85 1.84
CA TRP A 176 -13.57 0.42 2.05
C TRP A 176 -13.91 -0.07 3.46
N GLN A 177 -14.13 0.84 4.41
CA GLN A 177 -14.28 0.50 5.82
C GLN A 177 -15.41 -0.49 6.09
N ALA A 178 -16.57 -0.29 5.47
CA ALA A 178 -17.72 -1.19 5.63
C ALA A 178 -17.40 -2.60 5.10
N ARG A 179 -16.81 -2.69 3.91
CA ARG A 179 -16.45 -3.97 3.29
C ARG A 179 -15.37 -4.72 4.08
N VAL A 180 -14.34 -4.02 4.55
CA VAL A 180 -13.30 -4.61 5.40
C VAL A 180 -13.90 -5.21 6.68
N VAL A 181 -14.83 -4.50 7.32
CA VAL A 181 -15.51 -4.99 8.53
C VAL A 181 -16.37 -6.22 8.22
N GLU A 182 -17.07 -6.22 7.08
CA GLU A 182 -17.89 -7.36 6.65
C GLU A 182 -17.03 -8.64 6.47
N VAL A 183 -15.89 -8.51 5.80
CA VAL A 183 -14.93 -9.62 5.57
C VAL A 183 -14.32 -10.12 6.88
N LEU A 184 -13.94 -9.22 7.79
CA LEU A 184 -13.31 -9.60 9.07
C LEU A 184 -14.31 -10.16 10.08
N GLY A 185 -15.54 -9.66 10.07
CA GLY A 185 -16.50 -9.83 11.14
C GLY A 185 -16.15 -9.04 12.42
N PRO A 186 -17.09 -8.97 13.38
CA PRO A 186 -16.99 -8.11 14.56
C PRO A 186 -15.83 -8.48 15.48
N GLU A 187 -15.53 -9.77 15.65
CA GLU A 187 -14.47 -10.23 16.57
C GLU A 187 -13.07 -9.78 16.13
N ARG A 188 -12.73 -9.99 14.85
CA ARG A 188 -11.44 -9.55 14.30
C ARG A 188 -11.38 -8.03 14.19
N ALA A 189 -12.45 -7.39 13.73
CA ALA A 189 -12.50 -5.92 13.63
C ALA A 189 -12.24 -5.24 14.99
N ARG A 190 -12.76 -5.79 16.10
CA ARG A 190 -12.63 -5.20 17.44
C ARG A 190 -11.18 -4.99 17.90
N VAL A 191 -10.27 -5.89 17.52
CA VAL A 191 -8.86 -5.86 17.95
C VAL A 191 -7.94 -5.13 16.97
N CYS A 192 -8.44 -4.71 15.80
CA CYS A 192 -7.69 -3.95 14.81
C CYS A 192 -7.66 -2.46 15.14
N ASN A 193 -6.68 -2.00 15.95
CA ASN A 193 -6.63 -0.61 16.44
C ASN A 193 -6.51 0.48 15.35
N SER A 194 -6.11 0.12 14.12
CA SER A 194 -6.11 1.05 12.99
C SER A 194 -7.51 1.37 12.45
N LEU A 195 -8.52 0.54 12.77
CA LEU A 195 -9.91 0.83 12.43
C LEU A 195 -10.50 1.90 13.38
N PRO A 196 -11.31 2.84 12.84
CA PRO A 196 -12.08 3.78 13.65
C PRO A 196 -12.87 3.10 14.77
N ALA A 197 -12.89 3.72 15.95
CA ALA A 197 -13.51 3.13 17.15
C ALA A 197 -14.97 2.67 16.94
N HIS A 198 -15.77 3.43 16.20
CA HIS A 198 -17.18 3.11 15.94
C HIS A 198 -17.37 1.82 15.11
N LEU A 199 -16.37 1.42 14.31
CA LEU A 199 -16.38 0.18 13.52
C LEU A 199 -15.91 -1.03 14.34
N ARG A 200 -15.21 -0.79 15.45
CA ARG A 200 -14.73 -1.83 16.37
C ARG A 200 -15.76 -2.25 17.41
N THR A 201 -16.85 -1.49 17.53
CA THR A 201 -17.91 -1.68 18.53
C THR A 201 -19.20 -2.25 17.95
N ILE A 202 -19.12 -2.91 16.79
CA ILE A 202 -20.30 -3.49 16.14
C ILE A 202 -20.81 -4.67 16.98
N PRO A 203 -22.09 -4.69 17.38
CA PRO A 203 -22.65 -5.76 18.20
C PRO A 203 -22.54 -7.12 17.50
N ILE A 204 -22.14 -8.14 18.26
CA ILE A 204 -22.02 -9.52 17.77
C ILE A 204 -23.39 -10.06 17.30
N ASP A 205 -24.48 -9.58 17.91
CA ASP A 205 -25.87 -9.97 17.59
C ASP A 205 -26.44 -9.32 16.30
N ALA A 206 -25.72 -8.40 15.66
CA ALA A 206 -26.17 -7.78 14.40
C ALA A 206 -25.74 -8.57 13.15
N ALA A 207 -25.03 -9.69 13.31
CA ALA A 207 -24.48 -10.49 12.21
C ALA A 207 -25.53 -11.35 11.46
N ASP A 208 -26.79 -11.32 11.87
CA ASP A 208 -27.91 -12.11 11.29
C ASP A 208 -29.00 -11.25 10.61
N ILE A 209 -28.70 -10.03 10.16
CA ILE A 209 -29.63 -9.33 9.27
C ILE A 209 -29.28 -9.66 7.82
N GLN A 210 -29.92 -10.73 7.33
CA GLN A 210 -30.07 -11.02 5.91
C GLN A 210 -30.57 -9.77 5.18
N PHE A 211 -29.76 -9.24 4.26
CA PHE A 211 -30.27 -8.37 3.21
C PHE A 211 -30.88 -9.27 2.14
N PHE A 212 -32.22 -9.29 2.09
CA PHE A 212 -32.99 -9.74 0.91
C PHE A 212 -32.87 -8.72 -0.22
#